data_AF-A0A6G6GJK5-F1
#
_entry.id   AF-A0A6G6GJK5-F1
#
_cell.length_a   1.000
_cell.length_b   1.000
_cell.length_c   1.000
_cell.angle_alpha   90.00
_cell.angle_beta   90.00
_cell.angle_gamma   90.00
#
_symmetry.space_group_name_H-M   'P 1'
#
loop_
_entity.id
_entity.type
_entity.pdbx_description
1 polymer ?
#
loop_
_entity_poly.entity_id
_entity_poly.type
_entity_poly.pdbx_seq_one_letter_code
_entity_poly.pdbx_strand_id
1 'polypeptide(L)'
;MNEIKTDIKIGQQIFENVPEIVRPNWAGLVLSRFDRYLEKIPVEILELYDIIDEKQKWKLAHDQFTKIRMLNLSNTDKDFELYLRLAERVAKITYNSSEQSAPFDANSGFAIPMFALQYCDLIDDEHLHQEVKSTILIFQRNKGFKNSITATTDLIVYKKIDDILWIDWDPIGVNDVAPRDEYQGYVPEIFRLKKNGADRIEIAKKLLDIERNQIGMLGTLDECLIVADKIIEA
;
A
#
# COMPACT_ATOMS: atom_id res chain seq x y z
N MET A 1 -15.99 2.39 -13.87
CA MET A 1 -15.58 1.31 -12.94
C MET A 1 -15.44 0.00 -13.70
N ASN A 2 -16.51 -0.44 -14.38
CA ASN A 2 -16.47 -1.62 -15.24
C ASN A 2 -15.39 -1.55 -16.32
N GLU A 3 -15.15 -0.39 -16.93
CA GLU A 3 -14.14 -0.27 -17.99
C GLU A 3 -12.72 -0.60 -17.53
N ILE A 4 -12.29 -0.23 -16.31
CA ILE A 4 -10.95 -0.59 -15.79
C ILE A 4 -10.83 -2.11 -15.61
N LYS A 5 -11.93 -2.78 -15.25
CA LYS A 5 -12.01 -4.23 -15.03
C LYS A 5 -12.01 -5.03 -16.34
N THR A 6 -12.38 -4.41 -17.47
CA THR A 6 -12.60 -5.13 -18.73
C THR A 6 -11.72 -4.66 -19.87
N ASP A 7 -11.13 -3.46 -19.80
CA ASP A 7 -10.24 -2.91 -20.82
C ASP A 7 -8.80 -2.80 -20.30
N ILE A 8 -7.97 -3.74 -20.74
CA ILE A 8 -6.55 -3.80 -20.40
C ILE A 8 -5.79 -2.53 -20.81
N LYS A 9 -6.25 -1.78 -21.82
CA LYS A 9 -5.62 -0.52 -22.24
C LYS A 9 -5.74 0.56 -21.17
N ILE A 10 -6.82 0.57 -20.40
CA ILE A 10 -6.99 1.51 -19.29
C ILE A 10 -6.01 1.16 -18.17
N GLY A 11 -5.88 -0.14 -17.84
CA GLY A 11 -4.89 -0.64 -16.89
C GLY A 11 -3.45 -0.30 -17.30
N GLN A 12 -3.13 -0.42 -18.59
CA GLN A 12 -1.86 0.02 -19.16
C GLN A 12 -1.62 1.52 -18.95
N GLN A 13 -2.58 2.37 -19.31
CA GLN A 13 -2.45 3.82 -19.13
C GLN A 13 -2.25 4.23 -17.67
N ILE A 14 -2.95 3.57 -16.74
CA ILE A 14 -2.77 3.79 -15.29
C ILE A 14 -1.33 3.46 -14.91
N PHE A 15 -0.86 2.26 -15.26
CA PHE A 15 0.47 1.79 -14.88
C PHE A 15 1.61 2.62 -15.50
N GLU A 16 1.46 3.07 -16.74
CA GLU A 16 2.44 3.94 -17.43
C GLU A 16 2.56 5.34 -16.79
N ASN A 17 1.56 5.77 -16.03
CA ASN A 17 1.63 7.00 -15.23
C ASN A 17 2.40 6.80 -13.92
N VAL A 18 2.57 5.57 -13.44
CA VAL A 18 3.31 5.27 -12.21
C VAL A 18 4.82 5.33 -12.48
N PRO A 19 5.58 6.21 -11.81
CA PRO A 19 7.02 6.30 -12.01
C PRO A 19 7.73 5.00 -11.58
N GLU A 20 8.74 4.58 -12.35
CA GLU A 20 9.36 3.26 -12.20
C GLU A 20 9.94 3.00 -10.81
N ILE A 21 10.52 4.06 -10.22
CA ILE A 21 11.15 4.05 -8.89
C ILE A 21 10.18 3.80 -7.74
N VAL A 22 8.87 3.93 -7.96
CA VAL A 22 7.83 3.67 -6.95
C VAL A 22 6.81 2.63 -7.37
N ARG A 23 6.96 2.00 -8.54
CA ARG A 23 6.04 0.94 -8.98
C ARG A 23 5.86 -0.14 -7.91
N PRO A 24 6.93 -0.65 -7.24
CA PRO A 24 6.78 -1.65 -6.20
C PRO A 24 5.95 -1.16 -5.02
N ASN A 25 6.24 0.03 -4.50
CA ASN A 25 5.52 0.59 -3.36
C ASN A 25 4.06 0.94 -3.70
N TRP A 26 3.80 1.49 -4.89
CA TRP A 26 2.44 1.74 -5.36
C TRP A 26 1.63 0.43 -5.46
N ALA A 27 2.22 -0.61 -6.03
CA ALA A 27 1.56 -1.91 -6.16
C ALA A 27 1.34 -2.57 -4.80
N GLY A 28 2.32 -2.46 -3.89
CA GLY A 28 2.19 -2.88 -2.50
C GLY A 28 1.05 -2.16 -1.78
N LEU A 29 0.93 -0.84 -1.94
CA LEU A 29 -0.18 -0.05 -1.40
C LEU A 29 -1.56 -0.45 -1.95
N VAL A 30 -1.63 -0.96 -3.20
CA VAL A 30 -2.87 -1.50 -3.77
C VAL A 30 -3.19 -2.85 -3.12
N LEU A 31 -2.20 -3.72 -2.95
CA LEU A 31 -2.36 -5.04 -2.33
C LEU A 31 -2.77 -4.92 -0.85
N SER A 32 -2.17 -4.00 -0.11
CA SER A 32 -2.43 -3.83 1.33
C SER A 32 -3.84 -3.33 1.66
N ARG A 33 -4.59 -2.80 0.68
CA ARG A 33 -6.01 -2.42 0.88
C ARG A 33 -6.86 -3.61 1.31
N PHE A 34 -6.44 -4.81 0.96
CA PHE A 34 -7.18 -6.03 1.24
C PHE A 34 -6.78 -6.69 2.56
N ASP A 35 -5.67 -6.30 3.18
CA ASP A 35 -5.09 -7.01 4.32
C ASP A 35 -6.07 -7.23 5.48
N ARG A 36 -6.89 -6.22 5.78
CA ARG A 36 -7.90 -6.27 6.85
C ARG A 36 -9.14 -7.11 6.52
N TYR A 37 -9.33 -7.46 5.24
CA TYR A 37 -10.42 -8.29 4.76
C TYR A 37 -10.03 -9.78 4.69
N LEU A 38 -8.77 -10.09 4.98
CA LEU A 38 -8.29 -11.46 5.09
C LEU A 38 -8.40 -11.93 6.53
N GLU A 39 -8.90 -13.16 6.73
CA GLU A 39 -8.84 -13.82 8.04
C GLU A 39 -7.39 -13.90 8.54
N LYS A 40 -6.46 -14.17 7.61
CA LYS A 40 -5.03 -14.20 7.86
C LYS A 40 -4.26 -13.88 6.58
N ILE A 41 -3.32 -12.94 6.68
CA ILE A 41 -2.39 -12.64 5.60
C ILE A 41 -1.42 -13.83 5.43
N PRO A 42 -1.28 -14.41 4.22
CA PRO A 42 -0.30 -15.46 3.99
C PRO A 42 1.13 -14.98 4.22
N VAL A 43 1.99 -15.87 4.71
CA VAL A 43 3.40 -15.53 4.97
C VAL A 43 4.12 -15.07 3.71
N GLU A 44 3.76 -15.63 2.55
CA GLU A 44 4.29 -15.26 1.25
C GLU A 44 3.97 -13.80 0.87
N ILE A 45 2.88 -13.24 1.40
CA ILE A 45 2.53 -11.84 1.18
C ILE A 45 3.28 -10.93 2.16
N LEU A 46 3.41 -11.33 3.43
CA LEU A 46 4.22 -10.60 4.41
C LEU A 46 5.68 -10.47 3.95
N GLU A 47 6.28 -11.58 3.50
CA GLU A 47 7.61 -11.57 2.90
C GLU A 47 7.70 -10.69 1.64
N LEU A 48 6.61 -10.57 0.87
CA LEU A 48 6.59 -9.67 -0.29
C LEU A 48 6.60 -8.21 0.14
N TYR A 49 5.89 -7.83 1.21
CA TYR A 49 5.96 -6.48 1.76
C TYR A 49 7.39 -6.13 2.22
N ASP A 50 8.05 -7.03 2.95
CA ASP A 50 9.44 -6.86 3.37
C ASP A 50 10.40 -6.65 2.18
N ILE A 51 10.12 -7.30 1.04
CA ILE A 51 10.90 -7.12 -0.19
C ILE A 51 10.59 -5.76 -0.82
N ILE A 52 9.32 -5.35 -0.91
CA ILE A 52 8.90 -4.09 -1.54
C ILE A 52 9.52 -2.88 -0.85
N ASP A 53 9.60 -2.91 0.48
CA ASP A 53 10.07 -1.77 1.28
C ASP A 53 11.58 -1.53 1.18
N GLU A 54 12.33 -2.54 0.75
CA GLU A 54 13.78 -2.49 0.63
C GLU A 54 14.24 -2.66 -0.82
N LYS A 55 14.60 -1.56 -1.49
CA LYS A 55 15.03 -1.57 -2.90
C LYS A 55 16.11 -2.61 -3.21
N GLN A 56 17.06 -2.82 -2.31
CA GLN A 56 18.12 -3.83 -2.39
C GLN A 56 17.59 -5.28 -2.44
N LYS A 57 16.40 -5.53 -1.89
CA LYS A 57 15.72 -6.83 -1.88
C LYS A 57 14.87 -7.06 -3.14
N TRP A 58 14.58 -6.05 -3.97
CA TRP A 58 13.66 -6.19 -5.12
C TRP A 58 14.02 -7.34 -6.08
N LYS A 59 15.31 -7.67 -6.23
CA LYS A 59 15.77 -8.83 -7.01
C LYS A 59 15.26 -10.17 -6.48
N LEU A 60 14.96 -10.27 -5.19
CA LEU A 60 14.41 -11.45 -4.53
C LEU A 60 12.93 -11.67 -4.86
N ALA A 61 12.25 -10.66 -5.44
CA ALA A 61 10.84 -10.75 -5.76
C ALA A 61 10.53 -11.80 -6.85
N HIS A 62 11.53 -12.22 -7.64
CA HIS A 62 11.36 -13.34 -8.57
C HIS A 62 11.13 -14.67 -7.84
N ASP A 63 11.94 -14.94 -6.81
CA ASP A 63 11.76 -16.12 -5.97
C ASP A 63 10.47 -16.02 -5.16
N GLN A 64 10.14 -14.80 -4.69
CA GLN A 64 8.87 -14.56 -4.01
C GLN A 64 7.65 -14.79 -4.89
N PHE A 65 7.71 -14.37 -6.16
CA PHE A 65 6.68 -14.69 -7.15
C PHE A 65 6.47 -16.22 -7.25
N THR A 66 7.56 -17.00 -7.23
CA THR A 66 7.47 -18.45 -7.28
C THR A 66 6.76 -19.02 -6.06
N LYS A 67 7.05 -18.53 -4.85
CA LYS A 67 6.34 -18.94 -3.63
C LYS A 67 4.85 -18.63 -3.69
N ILE A 68 4.48 -17.40 -4.07
CA ILE A 68 3.09 -16.98 -4.22
C ILE A 68 2.38 -17.83 -5.29
N ARG A 69 3.07 -18.14 -6.40
CA ARG A 69 2.52 -19.00 -7.45
C ARG A 69 2.26 -20.42 -6.96
N MET A 70 3.14 -20.97 -6.13
CA MET A 70 2.95 -22.29 -5.52
C MET A 70 1.76 -22.30 -4.56
N LEU A 71 1.62 -21.27 -3.72
CA LEU A 71 0.43 -21.07 -2.88
C LEU A 71 -0.85 -21.01 -3.72
N ASN A 72 -0.82 -20.28 -4.84
CA ASN A 72 -1.96 -20.18 -5.74
C ASN A 72 -2.31 -21.49 -6.44
N LEU A 73 -1.31 -22.32 -6.77
CA LEU A 73 -1.53 -23.63 -7.39
C LEU A 73 -2.12 -24.67 -6.43
N SER A 74 -1.84 -24.54 -5.12
CA SER A 74 -2.42 -25.42 -4.09
C SER A 74 -3.74 -24.89 -3.52
N ASN A 75 -4.06 -23.62 -3.78
CA ASN A 75 -5.31 -22.98 -3.37
C ASN A 75 -6.52 -23.58 -4.11
N THR A 76 -7.63 -23.73 -3.39
CA THR A 76 -8.90 -24.24 -3.92
C THR A 76 -10.02 -23.19 -3.92
N ASP A 77 -9.78 -22.04 -3.27
CA ASP A 77 -10.71 -20.91 -3.20
C ASP A 77 -10.54 -20.02 -4.43
N LYS A 78 -11.55 -20.00 -5.30
CA LYS A 78 -11.54 -19.20 -6.53
C LYS A 78 -11.59 -17.70 -6.29
N ASP A 79 -12.18 -17.27 -5.18
CA ASP A 79 -12.27 -15.86 -4.83
C ASP A 79 -10.90 -15.39 -4.36
N PHE A 80 -10.24 -16.18 -3.52
CA PHE A 80 -8.86 -15.93 -3.08
C PHE A 80 -7.81 -16.03 -4.21
N GLU A 81 -8.09 -16.82 -5.26
CA GLU A 81 -7.23 -16.88 -6.45
C GLU A 81 -7.02 -15.49 -7.09
N LEU A 82 -8.04 -14.63 -7.10
CA LEU A 82 -7.90 -13.26 -7.65
C LEU A 82 -6.92 -12.42 -6.84
N TYR A 83 -6.96 -12.52 -5.51
CA TYR A 83 -6.01 -11.86 -4.63
C TYR A 83 -4.58 -12.38 -4.84
N LEU A 84 -4.39 -13.70 -4.93
CA LEU A 84 -3.07 -14.27 -5.20
C LEU A 84 -2.53 -13.88 -6.58
N ARG A 85 -3.39 -13.77 -7.60
CA ARG A 85 -3.01 -13.25 -8.92
C ARG A 85 -2.61 -11.79 -8.87
N LEU A 86 -3.28 -10.96 -8.06
CA LEU A 86 -2.84 -9.59 -7.79
C LEU A 86 -1.43 -9.59 -7.18
N ALA A 87 -1.22 -10.34 -6.09
CA ALA A 87 0.07 -10.45 -5.41
C ALA A 87 1.20 -10.93 -6.33
N GLU A 88 0.92 -11.91 -7.19
CA GLU A 88 1.85 -12.35 -8.23
C GLU A 88 2.28 -11.18 -9.15
N ARG A 89 1.33 -10.32 -9.59
CA ARG A 89 1.68 -9.14 -10.42
C ARG A 89 2.50 -8.13 -9.66
N VAL A 90 2.23 -7.93 -8.36
CA VAL A 90 3.04 -7.08 -7.48
C VAL A 90 4.48 -7.62 -7.36
N ALA A 91 4.66 -8.93 -7.17
CA ALA A 91 6.00 -9.53 -7.13
C ALA A 91 6.75 -9.36 -8.46
N LYS A 92 6.08 -9.60 -9.60
CA LYS A 92 6.68 -9.43 -10.93
C LYS A 92 7.14 -8.01 -11.22
N ILE A 93 6.30 -7.00 -10.95
CA ILE A 93 6.69 -5.61 -11.19
C ILE A 93 7.77 -5.16 -10.23
N THR A 94 7.79 -5.70 -9.00
CA THR A 94 8.88 -5.48 -8.04
C THR A 94 10.21 -5.97 -8.59
N TYR A 95 10.24 -7.20 -9.11
CA TYR A 95 11.45 -7.73 -9.76
C TYR A 95 11.85 -6.91 -10.99
N ASN A 96 10.90 -6.55 -11.86
CA ASN A 96 11.19 -5.76 -13.06
C ASN A 96 11.79 -4.38 -12.73
N SER A 97 11.54 -3.84 -11.53
CA SER A 97 12.13 -2.59 -11.05
C SER A 97 13.53 -2.76 -10.41
N SER A 98 14.05 -3.99 -10.27
CA SER A 98 15.27 -4.31 -9.49
C SER A 98 16.63 -4.00 -10.17
N GLU A 99 16.64 -3.22 -11.25
CA GLU A 99 17.84 -2.88 -12.05
C GLU A 99 18.56 -4.10 -12.69
N GLN A 100 18.03 -5.32 -12.56
CA GLN A 100 18.58 -6.54 -13.17
C GLN A 100 18.03 -6.79 -14.59
N SER A 101 18.77 -7.57 -15.39
CA SER A 101 18.54 -7.87 -16.81
C SER A 101 17.09 -8.23 -17.18
N ALA A 102 16.66 -7.81 -18.39
CA ALA A 102 15.40 -8.06 -19.12
C ALA A 102 14.12 -8.33 -18.29
N PRO A 103 13.01 -7.59 -18.53
CA PRO A 103 11.77 -7.78 -17.77
C PRO A 103 11.31 -9.23 -17.76
N PHE A 104 11.07 -9.78 -16.57
CA PHE A 104 10.50 -11.11 -16.38
C PHE A 104 9.12 -11.23 -17.06
N ASP A 105 8.36 -10.12 -17.04
CA ASP A 105 7.14 -9.91 -17.82
C ASP A 105 6.79 -8.41 -17.80
N ALA A 106 7.10 -7.68 -18.88
CA ALA A 106 6.97 -6.22 -18.94
C ALA A 106 5.53 -5.71 -18.77
N ASN A 107 4.53 -6.53 -19.10
CA ASN A 107 3.13 -6.12 -19.15
C ASN A 107 2.35 -6.47 -17.88
N SER A 108 2.96 -7.18 -16.93
CA SER A 108 2.27 -7.65 -15.73
C SER A 108 1.67 -6.52 -14.88
N GLY A 109 2.25 -5.33 -14.91
CA GLY A 109 1.71 -4.17 -14.19
C GLY A 109 0.35 -3.69 -14.69
N PHE A 110 0.02 -3.93 -15.96
CA PHE A 110 -1.24 -3.46 -16.57
C PHE A 110 -2.46 -4.16 -15.96
N ALA A 111 -2.27 -5.36 -15.43
CA ALA A 111 -3.33 -6.18 -14.85
C ALA A 111 -3.59 -5.87 -13.36
N ILE A 112 -2.73 -5.10 -12.68
CA ILE A 112 -2.90 -4.76 -11.26
C ILE A 112 -4.25 -4.08 -10.99
N PRO A 113 -4.65 -3.01 -11.73
CA PRO A 113 -5.95 -2.37 -11.51
C PRO A 113 -7.13 -3.32 -11.72
N MET A 114 -7.04 -4.20 -12.72
CA MET A 114 -8.07 -5.18 -13.02
C MET A 114 -8.25 -6.19 -11.89
N PHE A 115 -7.18 -6.86 -11.45
CA PHE A 115 -7.27 -7.87 -10.38
C PHE A 115 -7.71 -7.25 -9.05
N ALA A 116 -7.19 -6.06 -8.71
CA ALA A 116 -7.60 -5.37 -7.49
C ALA A 116 -9.10 -5.04 -7.50
N LEU A 117 -9.62 -4.49 -8.60
CA LEU A 117 -11.06 -4.16 -8.68
C LEU A 117 -11.94 -5.40 -8.76
N GLN A 118 -11.49 -6.49 -9.41
CA GLN A 118 -12.22 -7.76 -9.43
C GLN A 118 -12.31 -8.40 -8.05
N TYR A 119 -11.21 -8.42 -7.30
CA TYR A 119 -11.23 -8.94 -5.93
C TYR A 119 -12.06 -8.06 -4.99
N CYS A 120 -11.98 -6.73 -5.16
CA CYS A 120 -12.82 -5.78 -4.44
C CYS A 120 -14.33 -6.02 -4.66
N ASP A 121 -14.76 -6.38 -5.88
CA ASP A 121 -16.17 -6.68 -6.16
C ASP A 121 -16.69 -7.90 -5.37
N LEU A 122 -15.81 -8.81 -4.92
CA LEU A 122 -16.20 -10.00 -4.15
C LEU A 122 -16.42 -9.71 -2.67
N ILE A 123 -15.79 -8.67 -2.14
CA ILE A 123 -15.87 -8.28 -0.72
C ILE A 123 -17.15 -7.46 -0.44
N ASP A 124 -17.76 -6.87 -1.48
CA ASP A 124 -18.98 -6.06 -1.40
C ASP A 124 -18.92 -4.91 -0.38
N ASP A 125 -17.78 -4.23 -0.32
CA ASP A 125 -17.54 -3.06 0.55
C ASP A 125 -17.29 -1.80 -0.30
N GLU A 126 -18.19 -0.81 -0.18
CA GLU A 126 -18.09 0.44 -0.95
C GLU A 126 -16.89 1.30 -0.52
N HIS A 127 -16.54 1.29 0.77
CA HIS A 127 -15.37 2.04 1.27
C HIS A 127 -14.09 1.45 0.71
N LEU A 128 -13.92 0.13 0.75
CA LEU A 128 -12.80 -0.56 0.09
C LEU A 128 -12.75 -0.22 -1.39
N HIS A 129 -13.89 -0.18 -2.07
CA HIS A 129 -13.93 0.16 -3.50
C HIS A 129 -13.38 1.56 -3.78
N GLN A 130 -13.76 2.55 -2.97
CA GLN A 130 -13.24 3.91 -3.10
C GLN A 130 -11.75 3.99 -2.75
N GLU A 131 -11.29 3.23 -1.75
CA GLU A 131 -9.89 3.17 -1.34
C GLU A 131 -9.02 2.57 -2.44
N VAL A 132 -9.34 1.36 -2.90
CA VAL A 132 -8.63 0.67 -3.99
C VAL A 132 -8.55 1.55 -5.23
N LYS A 133 -9.67 2.15 -5.63
CA LYS A 133 -9.73 3.07 -6.77
C LYS A 133 -8.86 4.30 -6.58
N SER A 134 -8.90 4.91 -5.40
CA SER A 134 -8.09 6.10 -5.11
C SER A 134 -6.59 5.78 -5.12
N THR A 135 -6.21 4.61 -4.62
CA THR A 135 -4.82 4.11 -4.61
C THR A 135 -4.33 3.80 -6.03
N ILE A 136 -5.14 3.09 -6.82
CA ILE A 136 -4.85 2.81 -8.25
C ILE A 136 -4.59 4.12 -9.02
N LEU A 137 -5.41 5.16 -8.77
CA LEU A 137 -5.39 6.40 -9.52
C LEU A 137 -4.44 7.48 -8.96
N ILE A 138 -3.63 7.18 -7.94
CA ILE A 138 -2.72 8.15 -7.29
C ILE A 138 -1.95 8.96 -8.34
N PHE A 139 -1.19 8.31 -9.21
CA PHE A 139 -0.32 9.00 -10.17
C PHE A 139 -1.05 9.53 -11.40
N GLN A 140 -2.24 9.01 -11.72
CA GLN A 140 -3.08 9.57 -12.78
C GLN A 140 -3.68 10.92 -12.38
N ARG A 141 -4.00 11.10 -11.10
CA ARG A 141 -4.46 12.38 -10.52
C ARG A 141 -3.32 13.36 -10.26
N ASN A 142 -2.10 12.85 -10.13
CA ASN A 142 -0.89 13.59 -9.75
C ASN A 142 0.17 13.61 -10.87
N LYS A 143 -0.24 13.95 -12.11
CA LYS A 143 0.65 13.88 -13.29
C LYS A 143 1.92 14.72 -13.19
N GLY A 144 1.90 15.81 -12.41
CA GLY A 144 3.05 16.68 -12.19
C GLY A 144 4.20 16.03 -11.40
N PHE A 145 3.94 14.92 -10.70
CA PHE A 145 4.92 14.24 -9.86
C PHE A 145 5.91 13.39 -10.66
N LYS A 146 5.54 12.94 -11.87
CA LYS A 146 6.37 12.05 -12.70
C LYS A 146 7.77 12.61 -13.01
N ASN A 147 7.93 13.93 -12.93
CA ASN A 147 9.20 14.61 -13.20
C ASN A 147 10.08 14.82 -11.95
N SER A 148 9.59 14.45 -10.76
CA SER A 148 10.33 14.60 -9.49
C SER A 148 10.34 13.29 -8.71
N ILE A 149 11.52 12.69 -8.60
CA ILE A 149 11.74 11.49 -7.79
C ILE A 149 11.35 11.76 -6.34
N THR A 150 11.84 12.88 -5.76
CA THR A 150 11.53 13.26 -4.39
C THR A 150 10.03 13.41 -4.15
N ALA A 151 9.32 14.15 -5.00
CA ALA A 151 7.88 14.33 -4.81
C ALA A 151 7.11 13.01 -4.93
N THR A 152 7.53 12.14 -5.85
CA THR A 152 6.93 10.83 -6.06
C THR A 152 7.12 9.92 -4.85
N THR A 153 8.35 9.82 -4.33
CA THR A 153 8.65 9.04 -3.12
C THR A 153 7.94 9.62 -1.91
N ASP A 154 7.94 10.94 -1.75
CA ASP A 154 7.22 11.65 -0.68
C ASP A 154 5.72 11.31 -0.69
N LEU A 155 5.11 11.23 -1.87
CA LEU A 155 3.69 10.87 -2.00
C LEU A 155 3.40 9.43 -1.54
N ILE A 156 4.30 8.49 -1.83
CA ILE A 156 4.20 7.11 -1.32
C ILE A 156 4.32 7.09 0.20
N VAL A 157 5.34 7.76 0.75
CA VAL A 157 5.56 7.83 2.20
C VAL A 157 4.35 8.47 2.88
N TYR A 158 3.83 9.57 2.34
CA TYR A 158 2.62 10.21 2.83
C TYR A 158 1.44 9.23 2.89
N LYS A 159 1.27 8.39 1.85
CA LYS A 159 0.20 7.38 1.80
C LYS A 159 0.41 6.20 2.74
N LYS A 160 1.65 5.79 3.00
CA LYS A 160 1.95 4.81 4.04
C LYS A 160 1.65 5.36 5.43
N ILE A 161 1.99 6.62 5.71
CA ILE A 161 1.64 7.26 6.99
C ILE A 161 0.12 7.35 7.15
N ASP A 162 -0.62 7.74 6.11
CA ASP A 162 -2.09 7.71 6.07
C ASP A 162 -2.64 6.31 6.44
N ASP A 163 -2.02 5.23 5.97
CA ASP A 163 -2.39 3.86 6.34
C ASP A 163 -2.06 3.51 7.78
N ILE A 164 -0.86 3.86 8.26
CA ILE A 164 -0.45 3.59 9.64
C ILE A 164 -1.36 4.31 10.63
N LEU A 165 -1.71 5.58 10.36
CA LEU A 165 -2.64 6.31 11.23
C LEU A 165 -4.04 5.71 11.21
N TRP A 166 -4.50 5.20 10.06
CA TRP A 166 -5.82 4.58 9.92
C TRP A 166 -5.91 3.20 10.57
N ILE A 167 -4.90 2.35 10.39
CA ILE A 167 -4.96 0.95 10.76
C ILE A 167 -4.37 0.71 12.15
N ASP A 168 -3.20 1.31 12.42
CA ASP A 168 -2.39 0.95 13.59
C ASP A 168 -2.54 1.92 14.75
N TRP A 169 -2.79 3.20 14.47
CA TRP A 169 -2.92 4.21 15.51
C TRP A 169 -4.32 4.25 16.10
N ASP A 170 -5.34 4.40 15.24
CA ASP A 170 -6.78 4.37 15.53
C ASP A 170 -7.19 4.55 17.02
N PRO A 171 -6.90 5.70 17.64
CA PRO A 171 -7.08 5.87 19.08
C PRO A 171 -8.54 5.86 19.52
N ILE A 172 -9.49 6.02 18.59
CA ILE A 172 -10.93 6.00 18.86
C ILE A 172 -11.55 4.63 18.52
N GLY A 173 -10.84 3.77 17.78
CA GLY A 173 -11.34 2.45 17.37
C GLY A 173 -12.46 2.56 16.33
N VAL A 174 -12.34 3.48 15.37
CA VAL A 174 -13.39 3.76 14.37
C VAL A 174 -13.00 3.34 12.96
N ASN A 175 -11.84 2.72 12.78
CA ASN A 175 -11.34 2.40 11.45
C ASN A 175 -12.19 1.37 10.69
N ASP A 176 -13.15 0.71 11.33
CA ASP A 176 -14.07 -0.29 10.79
C ASP A 176 -15.48 0.25 10.51
N VAL A 177 -15.82 1.43 11.01
CA VAL A 177 -17.17 2.02 10.93
C VAL A 177 -17.22 3.44 10.40
N ALA A 178 -16.11 4.16 10.42
CA ALA A 178 -16.02 5.54 9.98
C ALA A 178 -15.28 5.67 8.63
N PRO A 179 -15.46 6.79 7.90
CA PRO A 179 -14.63 7.09 6.76
C PRO A 179 -13.19 7.40 7.18
N ARG A 180 -12.24 7.12 6.28
CA ARG A 180 -10.80 7.34 6.50
C ARG A 180 -10.41 8.77 6.83
N ASP A 181 -11.23 9.75 6.47
CA ASP A 181 -10.92 11.17 6.63
C ASP A 181 -10.80 11.62 8.10
N GLU A 182 -11.28 10.80 9.05
CA GLU A 182 -11.14 11.02 10.50
C GLU A 182 -9.69 11.31 10.91
N TYR A 183 -8.73 10.53 10.40
CA TYR A 183 -7.31 10.70 10.75
C TYR A 183 -6.49 11.40 9.66
N GLN A 184 -7.06 11.64 8.48
CA GLN A 184 -6.36 12.29 7.36
C GLN A 184 -5.88 13.71 7.68
N GLY A 185 -6.57 14.41 8.59
CA GLY A 185 -6.19 15.74 9.06
C GLY A 185 -4.81 15.78 9.73
N TYR A 186 -4.35 14.67 10.30
CA TYR A 186 -3.09 14.59 11.05
C TYR A 186 -1.89 14.18 10.18
N VAL A 187 -2.14 13.52 9.03
CA VAL A 187 -1.09 13.02 8.12
C VAL A 187 -0.08 14.10 7.71
N PRO A 188 -0.48 15.34 7.32
CA PRO A 188 0.48 16.38 6.92
C PRO A 188 1.52 16.72 8.00
N GLU A 189 1.10 16.77 9.27
CA GLU A 189 1.98 17.12 10.38
C GLU A 189 2.96 15.98 10.69
N ILE A 190 2.47 14.75 10.75
CA ILE A 190 3.30 13.56 10.98
C ILE A 190 4.29 13.34 9.84
N PHE A 191 3.83 13.48 8.60
CA PHE A 191 4.70 13.42 7.42
C PHE A 191 5.82 14.48 7.48
N ARG A 192 5.48 15.72 7.87
CA ARG A 192 6.47 16.80 8.03
C ARG A 192 7.51 16.46 9.10
N LEU A 193 7.11 15.87 10.23
CA LEU A 193 8.04 15.44 11.27
C LEU A 193 9.01 14.37 10.75
N LYS A 194 8.49 13.29 10.15
CA LYS A 194 9.35 12.25 9.54
C LYS A 194 10.32 12.85 8.52
N LYS A 195 9.81 13.70 7.61
CA LYS A 195 10.62 14.34 6.57
C LYS A 195 11.73 15.23 7.14
N ASN A 196 11.53 15.83 8.30
CA ASN A 196 12.52 16.65 8.99
C ASN A 196 13.51 15.82 9.84
N GLY A 197 13.42 14.50 9.81
CA GLY A 197 14.31 13.61 10.56
C GLY A 197 13.97 13.50 12.05
N ALA A 198 12.71 13.74 12.42
CA ALA A 198 12.24 13.54 13.79
C ALA A 198 12.48 12.08 14.22
N ASP A 199 12.93 11.88 15.45
CA ASP A 199 13.14 10.55 15.99
C ASP A 199 11.83 9.88 16.44
N ARG A 200 11.92 8.59 16.79
CA ARG A 200 10.80 7.78 17.28
C ARG A 200 10.06 8.45 18.45
N ILE A 201 10.79 9.08 19.38
CA ILE A 201 10.24 9.68 20.59
C ILE A 201 9.50 10.97 20.22
N GLU A 202 10.04 11.79 19.33
CA GLU A 202 9.40 13.01 18.85
C GLU A 202 8.07 12.73 18.14
N ILE A 203 8.04 11.73 17.25
CA ILE A 203 6.81 11.30 16.57
C ILE A 203 5.80 10.75 17.58
N ALA A 204 6.21 9.86 18.48
CA ALA A 204 5.32 9.28 19.48
C ALA A 204 4.73 10.33 20.43
N LYS A 205 5.53 11.31 20.87
CA LYS A 205 5.03 12.44 21.68
C LYS A 205 4.01 13.28 20.91
N LYS A 206 4.20 13.44 19.60
CA LYS A 206 3.24 14.18 18.77
C LYS A 206 1.92 13.42 18.63
N LEU A 207 1.96 12.10 18.40
CA LEU A 207 0.74 11.27 18.38
C LEU A 207 0.00 11.36 19.72
N LEU A 208 0.72 11.22 20.84
CA LEU A 208 0.15 11.32 22.18
C LEU A 208 -0.47 12.71 22.47
N ASP A 209 0.17 13.77 21.98
CA ASP A 209 -0.37 15.14 22.05
C ASP A 209 -1.68 15.26 21.27
N ILE A 210 -1.76 14.68 20.06
CA ILE A 210 -3.00 14.66 19.27
C ILE A 210 -4.10 13.91 20.01
N GLU A 211 -3.80 12.70 20.51
CA GLU A 211 -4.75 11.88 21.28
C GLU A 211 -5.32 12.67 22.46
N ARG A 212 -4.46 13.27 23.28
CA ARG A 212 -4.89 13.89 24.55
C ARG A 212 -5.49 15.27 24.38
N ASN A 213 -4.88 16.10 23.53
CA ASN A 213 -5.18 17.53 23.48
C ASN A 213 -6.08 17.92 22.31
N GLN A 214 -6.20 17.07 21.28
CA GLN A 214 -7.05 17.34 20.11
C GLN A 214 -8.25 16.41 20.04
N ILE A 215 -8.05 15.10 20.28
CA ILE A 215 -9.13 14.11 20.25
C ILE A 215 -9.82 13.98 21.61
N GLY A 216 -9.05 14.00 22.71
CA GLY A 216 -9.56 13.84 24.08
C GLY A 216 -9.47 12.41 24.62
N MET A 217 -8.59 11.58 24.09
CA MET A 217 -8.33 10.20 24.52
C MET A 217 -7.22 10.11 25.57
N LEU A 218 -7.19 9.00 26.31
CA LEU A 218 -6.22 8.72 27.38
C LEU A 218 -5.13 7.73 26.95
N GLY A 219 -4.65 7.82 25.71
CA GLY A 219 -3.60 6.92 25.23
C GLY A 219 -2.26 7.11 25.94
N THR A 220 -1.34 6.21 25.64
CA THR A 220 -0.03 6.10 26.31
C THR A 220 1.13 6.32 25.35
N LEU A 221 2.27 6.73 25.91
CA LEU A 221 3.48 6.89 25.11
C LEU A 221 3.94 5.56 24.51
N ASP A 222 3.78 4.44 25.24
CA ASP A 222 4.23 3.13 24.78
C ASP A 222 3.45 2.65 23.54
N GLU A 223 2.13 2.89 23.50
CA GLU A 223 1.30 2.61 22.31
C GLU A 223 1.72 3.50 21.13
N CYS A 224 1.88 4.81 21.37
CA CYS A 224 2.36 5.75 20.36
C CYS A 224 3.76 5.41 19.83
N LEU A 225 4.62 4.82 20.67
CA LEU A 225 5.97 4.42 20.30
C LEU A 225 5.99 3.24 19.31
N ILE A 226 5.04 2.31 19.43
CA ILE A 226 4.87 1.21 18.46
C ILE A 226 4.45 1.76 17.09
N VAL A 227 3.51 2.71 17.07
CA VAL A 227 3.07 3.38 15.84
C VAL A 227 4.21 4.22 15.24
N ALA A 228 4.99 4.91 16.08
CA ALA A 228 6.13 5.71 15.64
C ALA A 228 7.20 4.87 14.94
N ASP A 229 7.46 3.63 15.38
CA ASP A 229 8.40 2.73 14.69
C ASP A 229 7.97 2.48 13.24
N LYS A 230 6.69 2.15 13.04
CA LYS A 230 6.11 1.97 11.69
C LYS A 230 6.24 3.23 10.85
N ILE A 231 6.00 4.40 11.44
CA ILE A 231 6.14 5.69 10.74
C ILE A 231 7.60 5.94 10.36
N ILE A 232 8.58 5.60 11.19
CA ILE A 232 10.01 5.75 10.86
C ILE A 232 10.41 4.84 9.71
N GLU A 233 9.84 3.63 9.64
CA GLU A 233 10.12 2.64 8.60
C GLU A 233 9.40 2.90 7.27
N ALA A 234 8.35 3.73 7.26
CA ALA A 234 7.50 4.02 6.08
C ALA A 234 8.24 4.56 4.83
#